data_AF-A0A0F9G1L5-F1
#
_entry.id   AF-A0A0F9G1L5-F1
#
_cell.length_a   1.000
_cell.length_b   1.000
_cell.length_c   1.000
_cell.angle_alpha   90.00
_cell.angle_beta   90.00
_cell.angle_gamma   90.00
#
_symmetry.space_group_name_H-M   'P 1'
#
loop_
_entity.id
_entity.type
_entity.pdbx_description
1 polymer ?
#
loop_
_entity_poly.entity_id
_entity_poly.type
_entity_poly.pdbx_seq_one_letter_code
_entity_poly.pdbx_strand_id
1 'polypeptide(L)'
;MADEQVKEKSTRRTYRDESWTEEQVKARRAELTREEVPEGYVKVSEVDAACRAAGIPVSKLVRAFGGDRGMSAPAHPLFAFVYVGRTRYLPGKVLTEGLEMLASPEFLKTVRKRKPKAKAAEGTGPVKKAQKKTKV
;
A
#
# COMPACT_ATOMS: atom_id res chain seq x y z
N MET A 1 -17.31 7.14 -40.34
CA MET A 1 -16.17 6.47 -39.69
C MET A 1 -15.80 7.33 -38.50
N ALA A 2 -16.11 6.89 -37.28
CA ALA A 2 -15.90 7.67 -36.07
C ALA A 2 -14.49 7.39 -35.54
N ASP A 3 -13.72 8.46 -35.40
CA ASP A 3 -12.34 8.50 -34.93
C ASP A 3 -12.32 8.21 -33.41
N GLU A 4 -11.82 7.03 -33.04
CA GLU A 4 -11.77 6.59 -31.65
C GLU A 4 -10.53 7.21 -30.98
N GLN A 5 -10.71 8.37 -30.33
CA GLN A 5 -9.68 9.02 -29.53
C GLN A 5 -9.25 8.12 -28.37
N VAL A 6 -8.04 7.57 -28.48
CA VAL A 6 -7.33 6.87 -27.41
C VAL A 6 -7.07 7.86 -26.28
N LYS A 7 -7.91 7.81 -25.24
CA LYS A 7 -7.69 8.58 -24.00
C LYS A 7 -6.39 8.11 -23.34
N GLU A 8 -5.38 8.95 -23.43
CA GLU A 8 -4.10 8.83 -22.73
C GLU A 8 -4.37 8.67 -21.22
N LYS A 9 -4.09 7.47 -20.69
CA LYS A 9 -4.33 7.14 -19.29
C LYS A 9 -3.40 8.01 -18.43
N SER A 10 -4.02 8.89 -17.64
CA SER A 10 -3.39 9.67 -16.57
C SER A 10 -2.34 8.83 -15.83
N THR A 11 -1.10 9.33 -15.78
CA THR A 11 0.05 8.79 -15.05
C THR A 11 -0.11 8.93 -13.53
N ARG A 12 -1.25 8.48 -13.00
CA ARG A 12 -1.43 8.25 -11.57
C ARG A 12 -0.39 7.19 -11.19
N ARG A 13 0.42 7.46 -10.16
CA ARG A 13 1.37 6.49 -9.58
C ARG A 13 0.69 5.13 -9.46
N THR A 14 0.97 4.24 -10.40
CA THR A 14 0.51 2.87 -10.36
C THR A 14 1.33 2.20 -9.29
N TYR A 15 0.77 2.10 -8.08
CA TYR A 15 1.20 1.14 -7.06
C TYR A 15 0.82 -0.30 -7.49
N ARG A 16 0.92 -0.56 -8.80
CA ARG A 16 0.66 -1.83 -9.45
C ARG A 16 2.05 -2.34 -9.82
N ASP A 17 2.52 -3.35 -9.11
CA ASP A 17 3.58 -4.19 -9.67
C ASP A 17 3.08 -4.68 -11.04
N GLU A 18 3.80 -4.33 -12.10
CA GLU A 18 3.47 -4.67 -13.49
C GLU A 18 3.37 -6.20 -13.72
N SER A 19 3.79 -6.99 -12.74
CA SER A 19 3.73 -8.45 -12.75
C SER A 19 2.31 -9.03 -12.61
N TRP A 20 1.32 -8.25 -12.18
CA TRP A 20 -0.05 -8.76 -11.95
C TRP A 20 -1.07 -8.29 -12.99
N THR A 21 -1.67 -9.26 -13.71
CA THR A 21 -2.77 -9.01 -14.65
C THR A 21 -4.08 -8.71 -13.89
N GLU A 22 -5.05 -8.08 -14.56
CA GLU A 22 -6.34 -7.74 -13.92
C GLU A 22 -7.12 -8.99 -13.52
N GLU A 23 -6.97 -10.06 -14.30
CA GLU A 23 -7.55 -11.37 -14.04
C GLU A 23 -6.97 -11.99 -12.77
N GLN A 24 -5.65 -11.91 -12.57
CA GLN A 24 -5.02 -12.41 -11.35
C GLN A 24 -5.43 -11.59 -10.12
N VAL A 25 -5.61 -10.27 -10.25
CA VAL A 25 -6.13 -9.44 -9.14
C VAL A 25 -7.58 -9.85 -8.80
N LYS A 26 -8.41 -10.12 -9.81
CA LYS A 26 -9.78 -10.59 -9.59
C LYS A 26 -9.80 -11.97 -8.94
N ALA A 27 -8.97 -12.90 -9.42
CA ALA A 27 -8.83 -14.25 -8.85
C ALA A 27 -8.38 -14.17 -7.38
N ARG A 28 -7.32 -13.40 -7.09
CA ARG A 28 -6.83 -13.20 -5.73
C ARG A 28 -7.87 -12.57 -4.81
N ARG A 29 -8.64 -11.61 -5.32
CA ARG A 29 -9.75 -11.03 -4.57
C ARG A 29 -10.83 -12.06 -4.28
N ALA A 30 -11.18 -12.91 -5.25
CA ALA A 30 -12.16 -13.98 -5.07
C ALA A 30 -11.69 -14.99 -4.01
N GLU A 31 -10.41 -15.38 -4.01
CA GLU A 31 -9.82 -16.25 -2.98
C GLU A 31 -9.95 -15.69 -1.56
N LEU A 32 -9.76 -14.38 -1.41
CA LEU A 32 -9.87 -13.69 -0.13
C LEU A 32 -11.32 -13.36 0.25
N THR A 33 -12.26 -13.49 -0.68
CA THR A 33 -13.67 -13.16 -0.43
C THR A 33 -14.37 -14.32 0.25
N ARG A 34 -15.12 -14.00 1.30
CA ARG A 34 -16.01 -14.91 2.01
C ARG A 34 -17.44 -14.38 1.94
N GLU A 35 -18.41 -15.29 2.02
CA GLU A 35 -19.83 -14.95 2.03
C GLU A 35 -20.22 -14.25 3.33
N GLU A 36 -19.69 -14.72 4.46
CA GLU A 36 -20.00 -14.21 5.78
C GLU A 36 -18.75 -13.72 6.52
N VAL A 37 -18.98 -12.81 7.47
CA VAL A 37 -17.93 -12.31 8.37
C VAL A 37 -17.55 -13.42 9.34
N PRO A 38 -16.28 -13.87 9.37
CA PRO A 38 -15.87 -14.90 10.30
C PRO A 38 -15.99 -14.40 11.75
N GLU A 39 -16.28 -15.32 12.66
CA GLU A 39 -16.43 -14.98 14.08
C GLU A 39 -15.15 -14.37 14.66
N GLY A 40 -15.32 -13.32 15.46
CA GLY A 40 -14.20 -12.61 16.07
C GLY A 40 -13.39 -11.75 15.10
N TYR A 41 -13.89 -11.49 13.88
CA TYR A 41 -13.25 -10.55 12.96
C TYR A 41 -13.81 -9.13 13.12
N VAL A 42 -12.94 -8.14 12.96
CA VAL A 42 -13.24 -6.71 13.07
C VAL A 42 -13.00 -6.00 11.74
N LYS A 43 -13.72 -4.90 11.49
CA LYS A 43 -13.52 -4.12 10.26
C LYS A 43 -12.16 -3.45 10.27
N VAL A 44 -11.50 -3.41 9.12
CA VAL A 44 -10.22 -2.70 8.96
C VAL A 44 -10.34 -1.22 9.34
N SER A 45 -11.51 -0.60 9.16
CA SER A 45 -11.74 0.80 9.58
C SER A 45 -11.58 1.00 11.09
N GLU A 46 -11.96 0.02 11.91
CA GLU A 46 -11.81 0.08 13.36
C GLU A 46 -10.35 -0.08 13.76
N VAL A 47 -9.63 -0.96 13.06
CA VAL A 47 -8.18 -1.15 13.25
C VAL A 47 -7.39 0.09 12.82
N ASP A 48 -7.80 0.75 11.73
CA ASP A 48 -7.22 2.03 11.29
C ASP A 48 -7.44 3.12 12.35
N ALA A 49 -8.65 3.22 12.91
CA ALA A 49 -8.93 4.15 13.99
C ALA A 49 -8.06 3.88 15.23
N ALA A 50 -7.90 2.61 15.62
CA ALA A 50 -7.04 2.21 16.73
C ALA A 50 -5.55 2.50 16.46
N CYS A 51 -5.07 2.25 15.24
CA CYS A 51 -3.71 2.61 14.83
C CYS A 51 -3.47 4.12 14.96
N ARG A 52 -4.41 4.94 14.48
CA ARG A 52 -4.30 6.41 14.58
C ARG A 52 -4.30 6.89 16.03
N ALA A 53 -5.15 6.31 16.87
CA ALA A 53 -5.17 6.61 18.30
C ALA A 53 -3.85 6.26 18.99
N ALA A 54 -3.21 5.16 18.58
CA ALA A 54 -1.90 4.73 19.07
C ALA A 54 -0.71 5.44 18.40
N GLY A 55 -0.93 6.42 17.51
CA GLY A 55 0.15 7.10 16.78
C GLY A 55 0.87 6.24 15.75
N ILE A 56 0.30 5.09 15.37
CA ILE A 56 0.87 4.16 14.40
C ILE A 56 0.47 4.63 12.98
N PRO A 57 1.43 4.80 12.06
CA PRO A 57 1.11 5.23 10.71
C PRO A 57 0.35 4.13 9.95
N VAL A 58 -0.76 4.51 9.32
CA VAL A 58 -1.62 3.63 8.52
C VAL A 58 -0.84 2.90 7.41
N SER A 59 0.20 3.53 6.86
CA SER A 59 1.08 2.91 5.88
C SER A 59 1.80 1.67 6.42
N LYS A 60 2.08 1.59 7.73
CA LYS A 60 2.65 0.40 8.38
C LYS A 60 1.63 -0.73 8.47
N LEU A 61 0.38 -0.40 8.82
CA LEU A 61 -0.75 -1.33 8.80
C LEU A 61 -0.98 -1.91 7.38
N VAL A 62 -1.03 -1.05 6.35
CA VAL A 62 -1.21 -1.49 4.95
C VAL A 62 -0.06 -2.39 4.47
N ARG A 63 1.18 -2.12 4.91
CA ARG A 63 2.31 -3.00 4.61
C ARG A 63 2.20 -4.35 5.34
N ALA A 64 1.64 -4.38 6.54
CA ALA A 64 1.41 -5.61 7.28
C ALA A 64 0.40 -6.54 6.58
N PHE A 65 -0.57 -5.98 5.85
CA PHE A 65 -1.53 -6.73 5.02
C PHE A 65 -0.95 -7.31 3.75
N GLY A 66 0.29 -6.98 3.41
CA GLY A 66 0.82 -7.26 2.07
C GLY A 66 0.30 -6.28 1.00
N GLY A 67 0.01 -5.04 1.41
CA GLY A 67 -0.46 -3.97 0.54
C GLY A 67 -1.98 -3.82 0.54
N ASP A 68 -2.46 -2.78 -0.15
CA ASP A 68 -3.89 -2.41 -0.14
C ASP A 68 -4.79 -3.50 -0.76
N ARG A 69 -4.25 -4.31 -1.67
CA ARG A 69 -4.98 -5.37 -2.38
C ARG A 69 -4.65 -6.79 -1.90
N GLY A 70 -3.78 -6.97 -0.90
CA GLY A 70 -3.36 -8.31 -0.44
C GLY A 70 -2.60 -9.10 -1.51
N MET A 71 -1.84 -8.39 -2.34
CA MET A 71 -1.05 -8.98 -3.43
C MET A 71 0.25 -9.58 -2.92
N SER A 72 0.75 -9.08 -1.79
CA SER A 72 1.86 -9.70 -1.07
C SER A 72 1.31 -10.53 0.09
N ALA A 73 2.12 -11.48 0.57
CA ALA A 73 1.80 -12.21 1.79
C ALA A 73 1.70 -11.23 2.98
N PRO A 74 0.75 -11.45 3.91
CA PRO A 74 0.71 -10.67 5.13
C PRO A 74 1.96 -10.95 5.96
N ALA A 75 2.44 -9.94 6.68
CA ALA A 75 3.64 -10.05 7.50
C ALA A 75 3.46 -10.97 8.72
N HIS A 76 2.21 -11.18 9.14
CA HIS A 76 1.83 -12.12 10.19
C HIS A 76 0.39 -12.60 9.92
N PRO A 77 -0.01 -13.81 10.35
CA PRO A 77 -1.39 -14.30 10.19
C PRO A 77 -2.46 -13.39 10.78
N LEU A 78 -2.14 -12.62 11.83
CA LEU A 78 -3.05 -11.60 12.41
C LEU A 78 -3.41 -10.47 11.44
N PHE A 79 -2.60 -10.27 10.41
CA PHE A 79 -2.82 -9.28 9.35
C PHE A 79 -3.38 -9.91 8.06
N ALA A 80 -3.73 -11.19 8.08
CA ALA A 80 -4.44 -11.84 6.98
C ALA A 80 -5.90 -11.37 7.00
N PHE A 81 -6.27 -10.56 6.02
CA PHE A 81 -7.62 -10.03 5.91
C PHE A 81 -8.47 -10.86 4.95
N VAL A 82 -9.79 -10.79 5.13
CA VAL A 82 -10.79 -11.34 4.20
C VAL A 82 -11.68 -10.23 3.68
N TYR A 83 -12.22 -10.40 2.48
CA TYR A 83 -13.28 -9.54 1.96
C TYR A 83 -14.64 -10.13 2.30
N VAL A 84 -15.56 -9.30 2.78
CA VAL A 84 -16.99 -9.61 2.78
C VAL A 84 -17.68 -8.45 2.06
N GLY A 85 -18.19 -8.73 0.86
CA GLY A 85 -18.64 -7.72 -0.09
C GLY A 85 -17.51 -6.75 -0.51
N ARG A 86 -17.63 -5.48 -0.08
CA ARG A 86 -16.62 -4.43 -0.34
C ARG A 86 -15.71 -4.14 0.85
N THR A 87 -16.02 -4.71 2.01
CA THR A 87 -15.36 -4.40 3.28
C THR A 87 -14.28 -5.43 3.58
N ARG A 88 -13.18 -4.98 4.16
CA ARG A 88 -12.08 -5.83 4.63
C ARG A 88 -12.23 -6.08 6.12
N TYR A 89 -11.99 -7.32 6.52
CA TYR A 89 -12.07 -7.77 7.91
C TYR A 89 -10.77 -8.45 8.32
N LEU A 90 -10.38 -8.26 9.57
CA LEU A 90 -9.19 -8.85 10.18
C LEU A 90 -9.55 -9.62 11.44
N PRO A 91 -8.73 -10.61 11.85
CA PRO A 91 -8.85 -11.21 13.17
C PRO A 91 -8.87 -10.16 14.28
N GLY A 92 -9.83 -10.24 15.22
CA GLY A 92 -10.02 -9.25 16.28
C GLY A 92 -8.83 -9.09 17.21
N LYS A 93 -8.00 -10.14 17.35
CA LYS A 93 -6.70 -10.09 18.05
C LYS A 93 -5.73 -9.05 17.48
N VAL A 94 -5.99 -8.53 16.28
CA VAL A 94 -5.20 -7.42 15.71
C VAL A 94 -5.33 -6.14 16.53
N LEU A 95 -6.42 -5.94 17.27
CA LEU A 95 -6.62 -4.77 18.14
C LEU A 95 -5.79 -4.83 19.43
N THR A 96 -5.22 -5.98 19.77
CA THR A 96 -4.34 -6.15 20.92
C THR A 96 -2.93 -6.48 20.45
N GLU A 97 -2.66 -7.77 20.20
CA GLU A 97 -1.35 -8.29 19.78
C GLU A 97 -0.87 -7.62 18.47
N GLY A 98 -1.79 -7.36 17.54
CA GLY A 98 -1.46 -6.71 16.28
C GLY A 98 -1.00 -5.26 16.45
N LEU A 99 -1.59 -4.50 17.37
CA LEU A 99 -1.17 -3.12 17.66
C LEU A 99 0.20 -3.10 18.33
N GLU A 100 0.47 -4.02 19.25
CA GLU A 100 1.78 -4.16 19.88
C GLU A 100 2.88 -4.48 18.86
N MET A 101 2.61 -5.42 17.95
CA MET A 101 3.51 -5.72 16.83
C MET A 101 3.73 -4.49 15.94
N LEU A 102 2.67 -3.77 15.60
CA LEU A 102 2.77 -2.57 14.77
C LEU A 102 3.47 -1.41 15.48
N ALA A 103 3.40 -1.32 16.80
CA ALA A 103 4.15 -0.34 17.58
C ALA A 103 5.65 -0.66 17.59
N SER A 104 6.02 -1.95 17.55
CA SER A 104 7.43 -2.37 17.58
C SER A 104 8.25 -1.76 16.42
N PRO A 105 9.40 -1.12 16.71
CA PRO A 105 10.27 -0.54 15.69
C PRO A 105 10.97 -1.58 14.80
N GLU A 106 11.02 -2.84 15.24
CA GLU A 106 11.63 -3.94 14.47
C GLU A 106 10.67 -4.54 13.44
N PHE A 107 9.37 -4.46 13.71
CA PHE A 107 8.35 -4.99 12.81
C PHE A 107 8.34 -4.22 11.48
N LEU A 108 8.39 -4.97 10.37
CA LEU A 108 8.47 -4.46 8.99
C LEU A 108 9.70 -3.59 8.68
N LYS A 109 10.78 -3.75 9.45
CA LYS A 109 12.05 -3.05 9.20
C LYS A 109 12.70 -3.57 7.91
N THR A 110 12.34 -2.95 6.79
CA THR A 110 13.00 -3.20 5.50
C THR A 110 14.41 -2.61 5.52
N VAL A 111 15.43 -3.47 5.39
CA VAL A 111 16.81 -3.04 5.17
C VAL A 111 16.85 -2.30 3.83
N ARG A 112 16.98 -0.98 3.88
CA ARG A 112 17.12 -0.16 2.66
C ARG A 112 18.49 -0.43 2.06
N LYS A 113 18.56 -1.28 1.03
CA LYS A 113 19.73 -1.33 0.14
C LYS A 113 19.79 -0.01 -0.63
N ARG A 114 20.73 0.86 -0.26
CA ARG A 114 21.02 2.06 -1.07
C ARG A 114 21.46 1.60 -2.45
N LYS A 115 20.72 1.96 -3.50
CA LYS A 115 21.18 1.79 -4.88
C LYS A 115 22.51 2.57 -5.00
N PRO A 116 23.58 1.97 -5.57
CA PRO A 116 24.81 2.70 -5.82
C PRO A 116 24.46 3.92 -6.69
N LYS A 117 24.94 5.09 -6.26
CA LYS A 117 24.77 6.34 -7.00
C LYS A 117 25.40 6.10 -8.37
N ALA A 118 24.63 6.20 -9.45
CA ALA A 118 25.18 6.16 -10.80
C ALA A 118 26.32 7.18 -10.84
N LYS A 119 27.52 6.75 -11.25
CA LYS A 119 28.66 7.66 -11.41
C LYS A 119 28.19 8.81 -12.28
N ALA A 120 28.41 10.03 -11.80
CA ALA A 120 28.12 11.22 -12.58
C ALA A 120 28.84 11.08 -13.92
N ALA A 121 28.10 11.13 -15.02
CA ALA A 121 28.71 11.37 -16.32
C ALA A 121 29.44 12.71 -16.22
N GLU A 122 30.75 12.71 -16.45
CA GLU A 122 31.52 13.93 -16.65
C GLU A 122 30.91 14.71 -17.81
N GLY A 123 30.62 15.99 -17.56
CA GLY A 123 30.15 16.92 -18.59
C GLY A 123 28.66 17.22 -18.50
N THR A 124 28.27 18.18 -17.67
CA THR A 124 27.98 19.58 -18.07
C THR A 124 27.56 20.31 -16.79
N GLY A 125 28.08 21.51 -16.56
CA GLY A 125 28.00 22.23 -15.29
C GLY A 125 26.59 22.58 -14.79
N PRO A 126 26.47 23.18 -13.59
CA PRO A 126 25.19 23.50 -12.98
C PRO A 126 24.43 24.55 -13.79
N VAL A 127 23.29 24.18 -14.37
CA VAL A 127 22.33 25.13 -14.94
C VAL A 127 21.73 25.92 -13.78
N LYS A 128 22.15 27.19 -13.63
CA LYS A 128 21.54 28.16 -12.72
C LYS A 128 20.03 28.25 -13.01
N LYS A 129 19.20 27.92 -12.02
CA LYS A 129 17.75 28.19 -12.08
C LYS A 129 17.54 29.70 -12.20
N ALA A 130 16.89 30.14 -13.28
CA ALA A 130 16.47 31.53 -13.46
C ALA A 130 15.49 31.91 -12.32
N GLN A 131 15.86 32.94 -11.55
CA GLN A 131 14.97 33.57 -10.58
C GLN A 131 13.81 34.23 -11.34
N LYS A 132 12.57 33.80 -11.05
CA LYS A 132 11.36 34.50 -11.50
C LYS A 132 11.37 35.90 -10.87
N LYS A 133 11.48 36.95 -11.70
CA LYS A 133 11.18 38.32 -11.28
C LYS A 133 9.68 38.44 -11.05
N THR A 134 9.29 38.64 -9.79
CA THR A 134 7.96 39.09 -9.40
C THR A 134 7.80 40.53 -9.92
N LYS A 135 6.76 40.77 -10.74
CA LYS A 135 6.39 42.12 -11.19
C LYS A 135 5.45 42.71 -10.15
N VAL A 136 5.85 43.83 -9.55
CA VAL A 136 4.99 44.75 -8.79
C VAL A 136 4.26 45.65 -9.79
#